data_AF-A0A3D0HA43-F1
#
_entry.id   AF-A0A3D0HA43-F1
#
_cell.length_a   1.000
_cell.length_b   1.000
_cell.length_c   1.000
_cell.angle_alpha   90.00
_cell.angle_beta   90.00
_cell.angle_gamma   90.00
#
_symmetry.space_group_name_H-M   'P 1'
#
loop_
_entity.id
_entity.type
_entity.pdbx_description
1 polymer ?
#
loop_
_entity_poly.entity_id
_entity_poly.type
_entity_poly.pdbx_seq_one_letter_code
_entity_poly.pdbx_strand_id
1 'polypeptide(L)'
;MTKTLRLTVAEDGKLGIKDFKPRTFAQALEGVLPRTWRHNPAGLSQAVKNNADLLTVTIGLMGTFEDFLWNRYLETEESIRAATEEIELKSVDPQKEIKADSNLKLLYVRLDRISKRLDRLEKYKPSKWVKSLKKKEYQALVEGFEQFLSQEVTEDWTLYSSAVDNPVLATVHAVRSLPLSALEELQIDFVEMAGASLPLEAYTRCTVEQANAVAKKEGLAIHFEPLVASVAKAPGKKDQPAKSTKPAAKKTAARAKKSASATAS
;
A
#
# COMPACT_ATOMS: atom_id res chain seq x y z
N MET A 1 2.64 31.93 -4.93
CA MET A 1 1.94 31.63 -6.20
C MET A 1 0.96 30.51 -5.93
N THR A 2 -0.33 30.80 -5.96
CA THR A 2 -1.40 29.78 -5.88
C THR A 2 -1.36 28.97 -7.17
N LYS A 3 -1.21 27.64 -7.03
CA LYS A 3 -1.21 26.72 -8.18
C LYS A 3 -2.60 26.72 -8.81
N THR A 4 -2.69 26.95 -10.12
CA THR A 4 -3.96 26.88 -10.86
C THR A 4 -4.58 25.49 -10.72
N LEU A 5 -5.82 25.41 -10.28
CA LEU A 5 -6.60 24.16 -10.22
C LEU A 5 -7.00 23.75 -11.63
N ARG A 6 -6.77 22.49 -12.00
CA ARG A 6 -7.20 21.95 -13.30
C ARG A 6 -8.37 21.01 -13.12
N LEU A 7 -9.52 21.39 -13.68
CA LEU A 7 -10.74 20.60 -13.67
C LEU A 7 -10.98 19.99 -15.06
N THR A 8 -11.42 18.75 -15.09
CA THR A 8 -11.91 18.07 -16.29
C THR A 8 -13.43 18.14 -16.35
N VAL A 9 -13.99 18.30 -17.54
CA VAL A 9 -15.42 18.20 -17.83
C VAL A 9 -15.66 16.97 -18.70
N ALA A 10 -16.43 16.01 -18.20
CA ALA A 10 -16.86 14.84 -18.97
C ALA A 10 -18.00 15.18 -19.96
N GLU A 11 -18.32 14.26 -20.87
CA GLU A 11 -19.37 14.48 -21.89
C GLU A 11 -20.76 14.75 -21.27
N ASP A 12 -21.05 14.15 -20.11
CA ASP A 12 -22.27 14.37 -19.34
C ASP A 12 -22.22 15.60 -18.43
N GLY A 13 -21.13 16.38 -18.51
CA GLY A 13 -20.89 17.56 -17.68
C GLY A 13 -20.28 17.26 -16.31
N LYS A 14 -19.98 16.00 -15.98
CA LYS A 14 -19.37 15.64 -14.69
C LYS A 14 -18.00 16.30 -14.52
N LEU A 15 -17.78 16.93 -13.38
CA LEU A 15 -16.50 17.54 -13.03
C LEU A 15 -15.55 16.53 -12.36
N GLY A 16 -14.26 16.70 -12.61
CA GLY A 16 -13.19 15.97 -11.93
C GLY A 16 -11.93 16.83 -11.78
N ILE A 17 -11.10 16.57 -10.78
CA ILE A 17 -9.75 17.18 -10.70
C ILE A 17 -8.78 16.38 -11.57
N LYS A 18 -8.13 17.02 -12.54
CA LYS A 18 -7.24 16.36 -13.51
C LYS A 18 -6.01 15.73 -12.84
N ASP A 19 -5.34 16.52 -12.02
CA ASP A 19 -4.07 16.14 -11.38
C ASP A 19 -4.29 15.64 -9.94
N PHE A 20 -5.42 14.97 -9.69
CA PHE A 20 -5.74 14.50 -8.35
C PHE A 20 -4.70 13.50 -7.88
N LYS A 21 -4.23 13.71 -6.65
CA LYS A 21 -3.40 12.75 -5.91
C LYS A 21 -3.92 12.74 -4.47
N PRO A 22 -4.22 11.55 -3.91
CA PRO A 22 -4.45 11.45 -2.47
C PRO A 22 -3.25 12.00 -1.70
N ARG A 23 -3.48 12.42 -0.46
CA ARG A 23 -2.36 12.80 0.41
C ARG A 23 -1.46 11.60 0.63
N THR A 24 -0.17 11.83 0.77
CA THR A 24 0.71 10.81 1.35
C THR A 24 0.59 10.79 2.87
N PHE A 25 0.99 9.69 3.50
CA PHE A 25 1.06 9.64 4.97
C PHE A 25 2.00 10.71 5.54
N ALA A 26 3.07 11.08 4.83
CA ALA A 26 3.92 12.21 5.22
C ALA A 26 3.13 13.53 5.36
N GLN A 27 2.21 13.79 4.42
CA GLN A 27 1.36 14.98 4.43
C GLN A 27 0.25 14.85 5.48
N ALA A 28 -0.39 13.69 5.59
CA ALA A 28 -1.48 13.47 6.54
C ALA A 28 -1.01 13.47 8.01
N LEU A 29 0.24 13.08 8.27
CA LEU A 29 0.87 13.07 9.59
C LEU A 29 1.73 14.31 9.87
N GLU A 30 1.59 15.38 9.07
CA GLU A 30 2.33 16.61 9.29
C GLU A 30 2.07 17.14 10.72
N GLY A 31 3.14 17.38 11.48
CA GLY A 31 3.06 17.80 12.88
C GLY A 31 2.85 16.68 13.91
N VAL A 32 2.52 15.44 13.50
CA VAL A 32 2.40 14.29 14.41
C VAL A 32 3.77 13.74 14.80
N LEU A 33 4.68 13.62 13.83
CA LEU A 33 6.04 13.16 14.06
C LEU A 33 6.96 14.35 14.41
N PRO A 34 7.72 14.28 15.53
CA PRO A 34 8.66 15.35 15.87
C PRO A 34 9.81 15.37 14.86
N ARG A 35 10.33 16.55 14.48
CA ARG A 35 11.38 16.69 13.44
C ARG A 35 12.60 15.78 13.65
N THR A 36 12.94 15.46 14.89
CA THR A 36 14.08 14.62 15.27
C THR A 36 13.78 13.12 15.31
N TRP A 37 12.58 12.67 14.95
CA TRP A 37 12.13 11.29 15.16
C TRP A 37 13.10 10.25 14.57
N ARG A 38 13.72 10.53 13.42
CA ARG A 38 14.71 9.66 12.75
C ARG A 38 15.92 9.28 13.59
N HIS A 39 16.24 10.07 14.61
CA HIS A 39 17.37 9.83 15.51
C HIS A 39 16.96 9.81 16.99
N ASN A 40 15.65 9.87 17.27
CA ASN A 40 15.11 9.95 18.62
C ASN A 40 14.05 8.85 18.84
N PRO A 41 14.47 7.65 19.33
CA PRO A 41 13.57 6.54 19.62
C PRO A 41 12.47 6.89 20.61
N ALA A 42 12.74 7.79 21.57
CA ALA A 42 11.73 8.22 22.53
C ALA A 42 10.64 9.07 21.87
N GLY A 43 11.03 9.95 20.94
CA GLY A 43 10.10 10.77 20.15
C GLY A 43 9.20 9.92 19.25
N LEU A 44 9.77 8.96 18.51
CA LEU A 44 8.98 8.05 17.67
C LEU A 44 8.05 7.17 18.51
N SER A 45 8.55 6.61 19.61
CA SER A 45 7.75 5.79 20.54
C SER A 45 6.54 6.54 21.09
N GLN A 46 6.69 7.83 21.40
CA GLN A 46 5.59 8.65 21.87
C GLN A 46 4.56 8.94 20.78
N ALA A 47 5.00 9.21 19.55
CA ALA A 47 4.11 9.40 18.40
C ALA A 47 3.32 8.12 18.10
N VAL A 48 3.98 6.95 18.11
CA VAL A 48 3.36 5.63 17.96
C VAL A 48 2.30 5.37 19.03
N LYS A 49 2.51 5.83 20.27
CA LYS A 49 1.52 5.68 21.34
C LYS A 49 0.27 6.55 21.12
N ASN A 50 0.42 7.67 20.42
CA ASN A 50 -0.59 8.71 20.34
C ASN A 50 -1.35 8.73 19.00
N ASN A 51 -0.95 7.93 18.02
CA ASN A 51 -1.57 7.89 16.69
C ASN A 51 -1.79 6.43 16.26
N ALA A 52 -3.03 6.12 15.88
CA ALA A 52 -3.45 4.75 15.54
C ALA A 52 -2.76 4.22 14.28
N ASP A 53 -2.61 5.04 13.24
CA ASP A 53 -1.97 4.60 11.99
C ASP A 53 -0.47 4.32 12.21
N LEU A 54 0.23 5.17 12.97
CA LEU A 54 1.62 4.92 13.37
C LEU A 54 1.75 3.65 14.22
N LEU A 55 0.77 3.36 15.08
CA LEU A 55 0.72 2.11 15.86
C LEU A 55 0.57 0.90 14.93
N THR A 56 -0.37 0.93 14.00
CA THR A 56 -0.60 -0.13 13.02
C THR A 56 0.65 -0.43 12.21
N VAL A 57 1.33 0.60 11.70
CA VAL A 57 2.60 0.44 10.96
C VAL A 57 3.69 -0.15 11.84
N THR A 58 3.78 0.29 13.09
CA THR A 58 4.77 -0.26 14.03
C THR A 58 4.52 -1.75 14.27
N ILE A 59 3.26 -2.17 14.39
CA ILE A 59 2.90 -3.59 14.54
C ILE A 59 3.35 -4.39 13.32
N GLY A 60 3.08 -3.89 12.11
CA GLY A 60 3.53 -4.53 10.88
C GLY A 60 5.06 -4.69 10.81
N LEU A 61 5.79 -3.60 11.11
CA LEU A 61 7.27 -3.62 11.15
C LEU A 61 7.80 -4.52 12.27
N MET A 62 7.09 -4.63 13.39
CA MET A 62 7.44 -5.55 14.47
C MET A 62 7.28 -7.01 14.04
N GLY A 63 6.23 -7.33 13.29
CA GLY A 63 6.03 -8.66 12.69
C GLY A 63 7.13 -8.99 11.67
N THR A 64 7.49 -8.07 10.78
CA THR A 64 8.63 -8.29 9.86
C THR A 64 9.95 -8.53 10.61
N PHE A 65 10.13 -7.86 11.75
CA PHE A 65 11.29 -8.08 12.60
C PHE A 65 11.26 -9.44 13.31
N GLU A 66 10.09 -9.91 13.72
CA GLU A 66 9.86 -11.25 14.26
C GLU A 66 10.22 -12.32 13.24
N ASP A 67 9.70 -12.21 12.02
CA ASP A 67 9.99 -13.14 10.91
C ASP A 67 11.49 -13.20 10.62
N PHE A 68 12.17 -12.05 10.62
CA PHE A 68 13.62 -11.99 10.48
C PHE A 68 14.34 -12.78 11.59
N LEU A 69 13.93 -12.62 12.85
CA LEU A 69 14.52 -13.37 13.96
C LEU A 69 14.24 -14.86 13.85
N TRP A 70 13.04 -15.24 13.41
CA TRP A 70 12.66 -16.65 13.27
C TRP A 70 13.43 -17.34 12.15
N ASN A 71 13.61 -16.68 11.01
CA ASN A 71 14.49 -17.17 9.95
C ASN A 71 15.93 -17.37 10.46
N ARG A 72 16.46 -16.42 11.26
CA ARG A 72 17.79 -16.59 11.87
C ARG A 72 17.87 -17.69 12.92
N TYR A 73 16.78 -17.95 13.63
CA TYR A 73 16.68 -19.06 14.58
C TYR A 73 16.83 -20.39 13.84
N LEU A 74 16.01 -20.60 12.81
CA LEU A 74 16.00 -21.83 11.99
C LEU A 74 17.35 -22.07 11.30
N GLU A 75 17.94 -21.02 10.70
CA GLU A 75 19.29 -21.11 10.12
C GLU A 75 20.35 -21.55 11.15
N THR A 76 20.22 -21.07 12.39
CA THR A 76 21.18 -21.40 13.47
C THR A 76 20.97 -22.83 13.95
N GLU A 77 19.72 -23.30 14.08
CA GLU A 77 19.43 -24.71 14.39
C GLU A 77 19.94 -25.66 13.30
N GLU A 78 19.72 -25.33 12.03
CA GLU A 78 20.21 -26.11 10.89
C GLU A 78 21.75 -26.21 10.94
N SER A 79 22.43 -25.10 11.25
CA SER A 79 23.89 -25.07 11.39
C SER A 79 24.39 -25.92 12.56
N ILE A 80 23.68 -25.93 13.69
CA ILE A 80 24.00 -26.77 14.85
C ILE A 80 23.84 -28.24 14.49
N ARG A 81 22.72 -28.59 13.83
CA ARG A 81 22.43 -29.95 13.38
C ARG A 81 23.53 -30.46 12.46
N ALA A 82 23.86 -29.71 11.41
CA ALA A 82 24.90 -30.08 10.45
C ALA A 82 26.28 -30.25 11.11
N ALA A 83 26.67 -29.33 12.01
CA ALA A 83 27.94 -29.44 12.71
C ALA A 83 27.99 -30.64 13.67
N THR A 84 26.86 -30.98 14.31
CA THR A 84 26.75 -32.13 15.20
C THR A 84 26.84 -33.44 14.41
N GLU A 85 26.09 -33.57 13.31
CA GLU A 85 26.14 -34.73 12.40
C GLU A 85 27.55 -34.95 11.83
N GLU A 86 28.25 -33.87 11.47
CA GLU A 86 29.63 -33.96 10.99
C GLU A 86 30.59 -34.54 12.05
N ILE A 87 30.46 -34.10 13.31
CA ILE A 87 31.27 -34.62 14.42
C ILE A 87 30.92 -36.09 14.70
N GLU A 88 29.64 -36.44 14.68
CA GLU A 88 29.19 -37.83 14.88
C GLU A 88 29.75 -38.79 13.83
N LEU A 89 29.87 -38.35 12.57
CA LEU A 89 30.42 -39.15 11.48
C LEU A 89 31.94 -39.28 11.51
N LYS A 90 32.66 -38.27 12.04
CA LYS A 90 34.13 -38.18 11.91
C LYS A 90 34.89 -38.48 13.21
N SER A 91 34.23 -38.38 14.36
CA SER A 91 34.89 -38.49 15.66
C SER A 91 34.89 -39.91 16.22
N VAL A 92 36.00 -40.27 16.88
CA VAL A 92 36.12 -41.51 17.67
C VAL A 92 35.35 -41.39 18.99
N ASP A 93 35.19 -40.17 19.52
CA ASP A 93 34.38 -39.86 20.72
C ASP A 93 33.56 -38.58 20.48
N PRO A 94 32.42 -38.69 19.78
CA PRO A 94 31.60 -37.55 19.38
C PRO A 94 31.14 -36.69 20.56
N GLN A 95 30.83 -37.31 21.71
CA GLN A 95 30.33 -36.61 22.89
C GLN A 95 31.38 -35.68 23.50
N LYS A 96 32.64 -36.11 23.53
CA LYS A 96 33.74 -35.27 24.00
C LYS A 96 34.03 -34.13 23.04
N GLU A 97 33.98 -34.39 21.73
CA GLU A 97 34.28 -33.40 20.70
C GLU A 97 33.19 -32.33 20.59
N ILE A 98 31.90 -32.69 20.63
CA ILE A 98 30.76 -31.75 20.73
C ILE A 98 30.92 -30.82 21.95
N LYS A 99 31.32 -31.35 23.11
CA LYS A 99 31.54 -30.55 24.32
C LYS A 99 32.76 -29.64 24.22
N ALA A 100 33.76 -30.00 23.43
CA ALA A 100 34.97 -29.21 23.24
C ALA A 100 34.78 -28.12 22.17
N ASP A 101 33.96 -28.38 21.14
CA ASP A 101 33.81 -27.56 19.95
C ASP A 101 33.37 -26.12 20.26
N SER A 102 34.23 -25.17 19.90
CA SER A 102 33.99 -23.74 20.13
C SER A 102 32.95 -23.15 19.20
N ASN A 103 32.81 -23.67 17.99
CA ASN A 103 31.87 -23.16 16.99
C ASN A 103 30.44 -23.54 17.37
N LEU A 104 30.20 -24.78 17.77
CA LEU A 104 28.93 -25.24 18.34
C LEU A 104 28.53 -24.43 19.55
N LYS A 105 29.47 -24.17 20.49
CA LYS A 105 29.21 -23.27 21.63
C LYS A 105 28.75 -21.88 21.19
N LEU A 106 29.41 -21.29 20.18
CA LEU A 106 29.02 -19.98 19.64
C LEU A 106 27.63 -20.02 18.98
N LEU A 107 27.30 -21.09 18.28
CA LEU A 107 25.98 -21.28 17.66
C LEU A 107 24.89 -21.42 18.72
N TYR A 108 25.09 -22.20 19.79
CA TYR A 108 24.14 -22.29 20.90
C TYR A 108 23.95 -20.93 21.61
N VAL A 109 25.03 -20.18 21.85
CA VAL A 109 24.94 -18.82 22.42
C VAL A 109 24.15 -17.88 21.50
N ARG A 110 24.33 -18.02 20.18
CA ARG A 110 23.56 -17.25 19.19
C ARG A 110 22.07 -17.64 19.23
N LEU A 111 21.76 -18.94 19.28
CA LEU A 111 20.40 -19.46 19.33
C LEU A 111 19.66 -18.96 20.58
N ASP A 112 20.29 -19.07 21.77
CA ASP A 112 19.77 -18.54 23.04
C ASP A 112 19.52 -17.02 22.96
N ARG A 113 20.44 -16.28 22.33
CA ARG A 113 20.26 -14.83 22.13
C ARG A 113 19.05 -14.53 21.25
N ILE A 114 18.82 -15.31 20.18
CA ILE A 114 17.67 -15.12 19.29
C ILE A 114 16.36 -15.46 20.01
N SER A 115 16.31 -16.62 20.70
CA SER A 115 15.16 -17.03 21.51
C SER A 115 14.78 -15.95 22.55
N LYS A 116 15.74 -15.46 23.34
CA LYS A 116 15.50 -14.36 24.30
C LYS A 116 15.03 -13.05 23.66
N ARG A 117 15.29 -12.83 22.36
CA ARG A 117 14.79 -11.65 21.66
C ARG A 117 13.35 -11.86 21.22
N LEU A 118 13.00 -13.04 20.71
CA LEU A 118 11.64 -13.41 20.34
C LEU A 118 10.72 -13.37 21.56
N ASP A 119 11.12 -13.98 22.69
CA ASP A 119 10.38 -13.92 23.96
C ASP A 119 10.12 -12.49 24.44
N ARG A 120 11.06 -11.58 24.17
CA ARG A 120 10.90 -10.16 24.52
C ARG A 120 9.96 -9.45 23.57
N LEU A 121 10.02 -9.80 22.28
CA LEU A 121 9.17 -9.21 21.24
C LEU A 121 7.70 -9.51 21.52
N GLU A 122 7.38 -10.77 21.84
CA GLU A 122 6.04 -11.22 22.23
C GLU A 122 5.46 -10.41 23.42
N LYS A 123 6.33 -10.01 24.35
CA LYS A 123 5.94 -9.27 25.57
C LYS A 123 5.96 -7.75 25.39
N TYR A 124 6.48 -7.24 24.28
CA TYR A 124 6.62 -5.81 24.08
C TYR A 124 5.37 -5.20 23.46
N LYS A 125 4.93 -4.10 24.07
CA LYS A 125 4.09 -3.13 23.35
C LYS A 125 4.92 -2.47 22.25
N PRO A 126 4.34 -2.15 21.08
CA PRO A 126 5.08 -1.56 19.96
C PRO A 126 5.93 -0.34 20.34
N SER A 127 5.36 0.59 21.12
CA SER A 127 6.10 1.77 21.61
C SER A 127 7.29 1.44 22.52
N LYS A 128 7.21 0.36 23.31
CA LYS A 128 8.32 -0.13 24.15
C LYS A 128 9.39 -0.82 23.30
N TRP A 129 8.98 -1.58 22.29
CA TRP A 129 9.90 -2.21 21.33
C TRP A 129 10.76 -1.16 20.63
N VAL A 130 10.15 -0.09 20.09
CA VAL A 130 10.87 1.03 19.45
C VAL A 130 12.01 1.58 20.31
N LYS A 131 11.77 1.79 21.62
CA LYS A 131 12.78 2.29 22.56
C LYS A 131 13.90 1.29 22.87
N SER A 132 13.63 0.01 22.69
CA SER A 132 14.57 -1.07 23.01
C SER A 132 15.55 -1.38 21.88
N LEU A 133 15.29 -0.86 20.67
CA LEU A 133 16.09 -1.13 19.48
C LEU A 133 17.49 -0.51 19.61
N LYS A 134 18.49 -1.26 19.15
CA LYS A 134 19.86 -0.73 19.01
C LYS A 134 19.93 0.19 17.79
N LYS A 135 20.95 1.05 17.74
CA LYS A 135 21.15 2.05 16.67
C LYS A 135 20.90 1.53 15.24
N LYS A 136 21.49 0.39 14.86
CA LYS A 136 21.32 -0.19 13.51
C LYS A 136 19.89 -0.68 13.25
N GLU A 137 19.25 -1.25 14.27
CA GLU A 137 17.89 -1.79 14.15
C GLU A 137 16.86 -0.65 14.13
N TYR A 138 17.12 0.40 14.91
CA TYR A 138 16.34 1.63 14.86
C TYR A 138 16.44 2.30 13.48
N GLN A 139 17.62 2.30 12.86
CA GLN A 139 17.78 2.84 11.51
C GLN A 139 16.94 2.05 10.48
N ALA A 140 16.93 0.71 10.56
CA ALA A 140 16.07 -0.11 9.71
C ALA A 140 14.57 0.17 9.96
N LEU A 141 14.17 0.39 11.21
CA LEU A 141 12.81 0.82 11.55
C LEU A 141 12.48 2.16 10.88
N VAL A 142 13.40 3.13 10.94
CA VAL A 142 13.23 4.45 10.30
C VAL A 142 13.02 4.30 8.80
N GLU A 143 13.81 3.48 8.13
CA GLU A 143 13.65 3.21 6.69
C GLU A 143 12.26 2.62 6.38
N GLY A 144 11.76 1.70 7.20
CA GLY A 144 10.40 1.17 7.09
C GLY A 144 9.32 2.24 7.25
N PHE A 145 9.49 3.15 8.22
CA PHE A 145 8.59 4.29 8.38
C PHE A 145 8.66 5.26 7.19
N GLU A 146 9.83 5.52 6.62
CA GLU A 146 9.96 6.40 5.45
C GLU A 146 9.26 5.83 4.22
N GLN A 147 9.34 4.51 4.03
CA GLN A 147 8.56 3.82 2.99
C GLN A 147 7.07 4.00 3.22
N PHE A 148 6.57 3.78 4.44
CA PHE A 148 5.17 4.01 4.79
C PHE A 148 4.75 5.47 4.54
N LEU A 149 5.54 6.44 5.01
CA LEU A 149 5.24 7.87 4.85
C LEU A 149 5.16 8.32 3.38
N SER A 150 5.82 7.60 2.47
CA SER A 150 5.76 7.86 1.03
C SER A 150 4.50 7.32 0.35
N GLN A 151 3.76 6.42 1.00
CA GLN A 151 2.53 5.83 0.47
C GLN A 151 1.37 6.81 0.53
N GLU A 152 0.44 6.65 -0.40
CA GLU A 152 -0.84 7.35 -0.43
C GLU A 152 -1.77 6.83 0.67
N VAL A 153 -2.56 7.72 1.27
CA VAL A 153 -3.57 7.36 2.25
C VAL A 153 -4.75 6.69 1.54
N THR A 154 -5.07 5.46 1.94
CA THR A 154 -6.21 4.69 1.44
C THR A 154 -7.32 4.59 2.49
N GLU A 155 -8.51 4.17 2.07
CA GLU A 155 -9.73 4.12 2.89
C GLU A 155 -9.64 3.22 4.14
N ASP A 156 -8.68 2.29 4.17
CA ASP A 156 -8.45 1.39 5.30
C ASP A 156 -7.82 2.08 6.52
N TRP A 157 -7.39 3.32 6.39
CA TRP A 157 -6.62 4.04 7.42
C TRP A 157 -7.44 5.10 8.13
N THR A 158 -7.11 5.35 9.40
CA THR A 158 -7.88 6.30 10.22
C THR A 158 -7.69 7.75 9.80
N LEU A 159 -6.56 8.08 9.17
CA LEU A 159 -6.29 9.41 8.60
C LEU A 159 -6.99 9.67 7.26
N TYR A 160 -7.60 8.65 6.66
CA TYR A 160 -8.34 8.82 5.43
C TYR A 160 -9.49 9.79 5.62
N SER A 161 -9.54 10.79 4.77
CA SER A 161 -10.67 11.71 4.70
C SER A 161 -11.19 11.72 3.27
N SER A 162 -12.39 11.18 3.08
CA SER A 162 -13.05 11.13 1.78
C SER A 162 -13.11 12.50 1.12
N ALA A 163 -13.26 13.59 1.87
CA ALA A 163 -13.28 14.95 1.34
C ALA A 163 -11.99 15.40 0.61
N VAL A 164 -10.83 14.78 0.88
CA VAL A 164 -9.54 15.20 0.30
C VAL A 164 -8.75 14.04 -0.34
N ASP A 165 -9.00 12.80 0.08
CA ASP A 165 -8.31 11.61 -0.41
C ASP A 165 -9.17 10.81 -1.42
N ASN A 166 -10.44 11.17 -1.61
CA ASN A 166 -11.28 10.66 -2.70
C ASN A 166 -11.32 11.65 -3.87
N PRO A 167 -11.06 11.25 -5.12
CA PRO A 167 -11.04 12.16 -6.27
C PRO A 167 -12.38 12.87 -6.51
N VAL A 168 -13.49 12.17 -6.29
CA VAL A 168 -14.84 12.71 -6.53
C VAL A 168 -15.18 13.74 -5.48
N LEU A 169 -15.05 13.39 -4.20
CA LEU A 169 -15.40 14.30 -3.10
C LEU A 169 -14.39 15.45 -2.94
N ALA A 170 -13.13 15.24 -3.31
CA ALA A 170 -12.15 16.33 -3.44
C ALA A 170 -12.57 17.33 -4.54
N THR A 171 -13.13 16.84 -5.64
CA THR A 171 -13.70 17.70 -6.68
C THR A 171 -14.88 18.49 -6.14
N VAL A 172 -15.84 17.82 -5.48
CA VAL A 172 -16.99 18.48 -4.84
C VAL A 172 -16.51 19.56 -3.86
N HIS A 173 -15.54 19.25 -3.00
CA HIS A 173 -15.00 20.20 -2.03
C HIS A 173 -14.34 21.41 -2.72
N ALA A 174 -13.53 21.17 -3.76
CA ALA A 174 -12.87 22.24 -4.51
C ALA A 174 -13.88 23.17 -5.21
N VAL A 175 -14.93 22.60 -5.83
CA VAL A 175 -15.98 23.37 -6.49
C VAL A 175 -16.84 24.13 -5.47
N ARG A 176 -17.22 23.51 -4.35
CA ARG A 176 -17.98 24.20 -3.27
C ARG A 176 -17.23 25.36 -2.62
N SER A 177 -15.90 25.37 -2.74
CA SER A 177 -15.07 26.46 -2.21
C SER A 177 -15.08 27.72 -3.10
N LEU A 178 -15.76 27.69 -4.25
CA LEU A 178 -15.88 28.82 -5.16
C LEU A 178 -16.91 29.85 -4.67
N PRO A 179 -16.77 31.13 -5.07
CA PRO A 179 -17.80 32.13 -4.84
C PRO A 179 -19.15 31.74 -5.42
N LEU A 180 -20.24 32.15 -4.79
CA LEU A 180 -21.60 31.85 -5.27
C LEU A 180 -21.84 32.35 -6.71
N SER A 181 -21.35 33.55 -7.06
CA SER A 181 -21.44 34.09 -8.42
C SER A 181 -20.81 33.16 -9.45
N ALA A 182 -19.63 32.61 -9.13
CA ALA A 182 -18.94 31.66 -9.99
C ALA A 182 -19.72 30.34 -10.12
N LEU A 183 -20.31 29.83 -9.03
CA LEU A 183 -21.13 28.61 -9.07
C LEU A 183 -22.35 28.77 -9.98
N GLU A 184 -23.03 29.91 -9.91
CA GLU A 184 -24.17 30.24 -10.75
C GLU A 184 -23.77 30.39 -12.23
N GLU A 185 -22.71 31.13 -12.52
CA GLU A 185 -22.24 31.34 -13.91
C GLU A 185 -21.68 30.06 -14.54
N LEU A 186 -21.05 29.20 -13.76
CA LEU A 186 -20.59 27.86 -14.18
C LEU A 186 -21.74 26.84 -14.25
N GLN A 187 -22.96 27.22 -13.87
CA GLN A 187 -24.15 26.36 -13.83
C GLN A 187 -23.86 25.03 -13.11
N ILE A 188 -23.31 25.14 -11.90
CA ILE A 188 -22.93 23.97 -11.10
C ILE A 188 -24.15 23.34 -10.45
N ASP A 189 -24.38 22.06 -10.75
CA ASP A 189 -25.35 21.22 -10.06
C ASP A 189 -24.61 20.22 -9.17
N PHE A 190 -25.05 20.10 -7.91
CA PHE A 190 -24.54 19.11 -6.97
C PHE A 190 -25.52 17.96 -6.82
N VAL A 191 -25.04 16.72 -6.89
CA VAL A 191 -25.86 15.53 -6.63
C VAL A 191 -25.89 15.30 -5.12
N GLU A 192 -27.04 15.54 -4.51
CA GLU A 192 -27.27 15.30 -3.09
C GLU A 192 -27.91 13.93 -2.84
N MET A 193 -27.56 13.30 -1.72
CA MET A 193 -28.19 12.07 -1.25
C MET A 193 -28.75 12.34 0.15
N ALA A 194 -30.01 11.94 0.38
CA ALA A 194 -30.64 12.09 1.69
C ALA A 194 -29.81 11.40 2.78
N GLY A 195 -29.42 12.17 3.81
CA GLY A 195 -28.60 11.68 4.92
C GLY A 195 -27.08 11.79 4.70
N ALA A 196 -26.60 12.18 3.52
CA ALA A 196 -25.19 12.47 3.31
C ALA A 196 -24.83 13.88 3.78
N SER A 197 -23.70 14.03 4.48
CA SER A 197 -23.20 15.34 4.96
C SER A 197 -22.55 16.19 3.86
N LEU A 198 -22.22 15.59 2.72
CA LEU A 198 -21.62 16.25 1.56
C LEU A 198 -22.29 15.74 0.27
N PRO A 199 -22.42 16.58 -0.77
CA PRO A 199 -22.83 16.11 -2.08
C PRO A 199 -21.87 15.06 -2.62
N LEU A 200 -22.40 14.13 -3.41
CA LEU A 200 -21.65 13.00 -3.94
C LEU A 200 -20.86 13.38 -5.19
N GLU A 201 -21.41 14.25 -6.03
CA GLU A 201 -20.85 14.61 -7.33
C GLU A 201 -21.17 16.07 -7.69
N ALA A 202 -20.40 16.64 -8.61
CA ALA A 202 -20.60 17.98 -9.13
C ALA A 202 -20.61 17.95 -10.67
N TYR A 203 -21.55 18.67 -11.26
CA TYR A 203 -21.78 18.75 -12.70
C TYR A 203 -21.78 20.20 -13.13
N THR A 204 -21.33 20.48 -14.35
CA THR A 204 -21.49 21.78 -15.02
C THR A 204 -22.31 21.59 -16.29
N ARG A 205 -23.16 22.57 -16.60
CA ARG A 205 -23.88 22.63 -17.89
C ARG A 205 -23.14 23.46 -18.94
N CYS A 206 -22.02 24.08 -18.56
CA CYS A 206 -21.19 24.86 -19.47
C CYS A 206 -20.30 23.95 -20.32
N THR A 207 -20.02 24.37 -21.56
CA THR A 207 -18.90 23.80 -22.32
C THR A 207 -17.57 24.21 -21.68
N VAL A 208 -16.49 23.51 -22.02
CA VAL A 208 -15.14 23.84 -21.53
C VAL A 208 -14.76 25.29 -21.86
N GLU A 209 -15.11 25.79 -23.04
CA GLU A 209 -14.83 27.16 -23.48
C GLU A 209 -15.61 28.17 -22.64
N GLN A 210 -16.88 27.90 -22.37
CA GLN A 210 -17.74 28.74 -21.54
C GLN A 210 -17.22 28.78 -20.09
N ALA A 211 -16.89 27.62 -19.52
CA ALA A 211 -16.37 27.53 -18.15
C ALA A 211 -15.03 28.26 -17.98
N ASN A 212 -14.14 28.18 -18.97
CA ASN A 212 -12.89 28.94 -18.97
C ASN A 212 -13.11 30.47 -19.13
N ALA A 213 -14.12 30.89 -19.90
CA ALA A 213 -14.47 32.30 -20.01
C ALA A 213 -14.97 32.85 -18.66
N VAL A 214 -15.82 32.09 -17.95
CA VAL A 214 -16.27 32.43 -16.59
C VAL A 214 -15.09 32.49 -15.62
N ALA A 215 -14.22 31.48 -15.61
CA ALA A 215 -13.03 31.48 -14.75
C ALA A 215 -12.15 32.72 -14.95
N LYS A 216 -11.96 33.14 -16.21
CA LYS A 216 -11.19 34.36 -16.53
C LYS A 216 -11.91 35.63 -16.09
N LYS A 217 -13.23 35.72 -16.30
CA LYS A 217 -14.05 36.87 -15.94
C LYS A 217 -14.10 37.07 -14.41
N GLU A 218 -14.30 35.99 -13.68
CA GLU A 218 -14.40 35.99 -12.20
C GLU A 218 -13.00 35.97 -11.52
N GLY A 219 -11.91 35.94 -12.30
CA GLY A 219 -10.55 35.93 -11.75
C GLY A 219 -10.19 34.66 -10.99
N LEU A 220 -10.84 33.53 -11.29
CA LEU A 220 -10.59 32.24 -10.64
C LEU A 220 -9.29 31.65 -11.14
N ALA A 221 -8.46 31.14 -10.22
CA ALA A 221 -7.27 30.36 -10.55
C ALA A 221 -7.64 28.91 -10.94
N ILE A 222 -8.53 28.74 -11.91
CA ILE A 222 -9.04 27.45 -12.41
C ILE A 222 -8.90 27.40 -13.92
N HIS A 223 -8.55 26.23 -14.45
CA HIS A 223 -8.60 25.92 -15.86
C HIS A 223 -9.42 24.66 -16.10
N PHE A 224 -10.37 24.74 -17.03
CA PHE A 224 -11.22 23.63 -17.43
C PHE A 224 -10.67 22.98 -18.71
N GLU A 225 -10.72 21.66 -18.77
CA GLU A 225 -10.28 20.86 -19.92
C GLU A 225 -11.29 19.73 -20.18
N PRO A 226 -11.42 19.21 -21.41
CA PRO A 226 -12.23 18.02 -21.64
C PRO A 226 -11.62 16.81 -20.93
N LEU A 227 -12.45 15.93 -20.39
CA LEU A 227 -12.00 14.63 -19.89
C LEU A 227 -11.59 13.76 -21.09
N VAL A 228 -10.30 13.75 -21.41
CA VAL A 228 -9.76 12.80 -22.39
C VAL A 228 -9.70 11.45 -21.69
N ALA A 229 -10.48 10.47 -22.15
CA ALA A 229 -10.34 9.09 -21.72
C ALA A 229 -8.89 8.68 -21.94
N SER A 230 -8.11 8.49 -20.86
CA SER A 230 -6.79 7.93 -21.00
C SER A 230 -7.00 6.53 -21.56
N VAL A 231 -6.54 6.30 -22.79
CA VAL A 231 -6.33 4.94 -23.29
C VAL A 231 -5.24 4.38 -22.39
N ALA A 232 -5.65 3.74 -21.29
CA ALA A 232 -4.77 2.89 -20.53
C ALA A 232 -4.26 1.86 -21.54
N LYS A 233 -3.01 2.01 -21.99
CA LYS A 233 -2.30 0.92 -22.63
C LYS A 233 -2.32 -0.20 -21.61
N ALA A 234 -3.23 -1.16 -21.81
CA ALA A 234 -3.15 -2.46 -21.16
C ALA A 234 -1.68 -2.90 -21.24
N PRO A 235 -1.09 -3.40 -20.15
CA PRO A 235 0.30 -3.83 -20.17
C PRO A 235 0.44 -4.80 -21.33
N GLY A 236 1.26 -4.39 -22.31
CA GLY A 236 1.42 -5.13 -23.55
C GLY A 236 1.73 -6.57 -23.23
N LYS A 237 0.81 -7.47 -23.61
CA LYS A 237 1.19 -8.85 -23.86
C LYS A 237 2.36 -8.77 -24.82
N LYS A 238 3.56 -9.12 -24.33
CA LYS A 238 4.70 -9.40 -25.20
C LYS A 238 4.22 -10.48 -26.15
N ASP A 239 4.01 -10.11 -27.41
CA ASP A 239 3.86 -11.04 -28.52
C ASP A 239 5.13 -11.91 -28.55
N GLN A 240 5.01 -13.14 -28.06
CA GLN A 240 5.91 -14.20 -28.49
C GLN A 240 5.47 -14.62 -29.90
N PRO A 241 6.37 -14.64 -30.89
CA PRO A 241 6.02 -15.07 -32.24
C PRO A 241 5.61 -16.54 -32.23
N ALA A 242 4.36 -16.79 -32.61
CA ALA A 242 3.82 -18.13 -32.81
C ALA A 242 4.58 -18.83 -33.94
N LYS A 243 5.27 -19.93 -33.60
CA LYS A 243 5.77 -20.88 -34.60
C LYS A 243 4.59 -21.54 -35.28
N SER A 244 4.58 -21.41 -36.60
CA SER A 244 3.67 -22.04 -37.54
C SER A 244 3.75 -23.57 -37.51
N THR A 245 2.62 -24.23 -37.31
CA THR A 245 2.41 -25.62 -37.73
C THR A 245 1.21 -25.65 -38.68
N LYS A 246 1.46 -26.16 -39.89
CA LYS A 246 0.53 -26.26 -41.02
C LYS A 246 -0.69 -27.15 -40.70
N PRO A 247 -1.82 -26.99 -41.42
CA PRO A 247 -3.12 -27.54 -41.07
C PRO A 247 -3.40 -28.92 -41.71
N ALA A 248 -4.25 -29.71 -41.07
CA ALA A 248 -4.89 -30.88 -41.68
C ALA A 248 -6.43 -30.71 -41.73
N ALA A 249 -6.99 -31.16 -42.84
CA ALA A 249 -8.29 -30.81 -43.42
C ALA A 249 -9.55 -31.26 -42.64
N LYS A 250 -10.62 -30.46 -42.81
CA LYS A 250 -12.04 -30.81 -42.60
C LYS A 250 -12.47 -31.99 -43.49
N LYS A 251 -13.36 -32.85 -42.97
CA LYS A 251 -14.55 -33.36 -43.70
C LYS A 251 -15.64 -33.89 -42.73
N THR A 252 -16.68 -33.07 -42.56
CA THR A 252 -18.14 -33.36 -42.60
C THR A 252 -18.69 -34.79 -42.38
N ALA A 253 -19.64 -34.93 -41.43
CA ALA A 253 -21.10 -35.04 -41.63
C ALA A 253 -21.85 -36.14 -40.85
N ALA A 254 -23.09 -35.78 -40.47
CA ALA A 254 -24.31 -36.60 -40.34
C ALA A 254 -24.61 -37.43 -39.06
N ARG A 255 -25.43 -36.79 -38.20
CA ARG A 255 -26.66 -37.26 -37.53
C ARG A 255 -27.20 -38.66 -37.97
N ALA A 256 -27.45 -39.57 -37.01
CA ALA A 256 -28.80 -40.02 -36.58
C ALA A 256 -28.83 -41.38 -35.83
N LYS A 257 -29.53 -41.36 -34.68
CA LYS A 257 -30.52 -42.34 -34.13
C LYS A 257 -30.12 -43.74 -33.58
N LYS A 258 -30.46 -43.87 -32.28
CA LYS A 258 -31.30 -44.89 -31.58
C LYS A 258 -30.91 -46.37 -31.63
N SER A 259 -30.63 -46.94 -30.46
CA SER A 259 -31.46 -47.86 -29.63
C SER A 259 -30.56 -48.36 -28.47
N ALA A 260 -30.89 -48.33 -27.18
CA ALA A 260 -31.96 -48.94 -26.36
C ALA A 260 -31.39 -50.07 -25.45
N SER A 261 -31.93 -50.11 -24.22
CA SER A 261 -31.87 -51.14 -23.15
C SER A 261 -30.49 -51.47 -22.55
N ALA A 262 -30.26 -51.14 -21.28
CA ALA A 262 -30.60 -51.95 -20.08
C ALA A 262 -29.75 -53.24 -20.03
N THR A 263 -29.02 -53.54 -18.94
CA THR A 263 -29.61 -54.11 -17.72
C THR A 263 -28.58 -54.10 -16.58
N ALA A 264 -29.10 -53.99 -15.35
CA ALA A 264 -28.39 -54.08 -14.09
C ALA A 264 -27.86 -55.49 -13.76
N SER A 265 -26.82 -55.54 -12.92
CA SER A 265 -26.70 -56.40 -11.73
C SER A 265 -25.65 -55.79 -10.81
#